data_AF-A0A9W9ZGD9-F1
#
_entry.id   AF-A0A9W9ZGD9-F1
#
_cell.length_a   1.000
_cell.length_b   1.000
_cell.length_c   1.000
_cell.angle_alpha   90.00
_cell.angle_beta   90.00
_cell.angle_gamma   90.00
#
_symmetry.space_group_name_H-M   'P 1'
#
loop_
_entity.id
_entity.type
_entity.pdbx_description
1 polymer ?
#
loop_
_entity_poly.entity_id
_entity_poly.type
_entity_poly.pdbx_seq_one_letter_code
_entity_poly.pdbx_strand_id
1 'polypeptide(L)'
;MMFAFKNFYNTKSAGDKCTLYSDRNLINRRNVREDVDAAVNPCRKFFDLEVKARLMASAIHELGMSDISDSPKGEFYQPNLPEASNMEKKEYLRK
;
A
#
# COMPACT_ATOMS: atom_id res chain seq x y z
N MET A 1 -8.68 5.93 9.52
CA MET A 1 -8.47 4.48 9.28
C MET A 1 -9.81 3.74 9.10
N MET A 2 -10.73 3.82 10.06
CA MET A 2 -12.02 3.09 10.01
C MET A 2 -12.88 3.44 8.78
N PHE A 3 -12.91 4.73 8.41
CA PHE A 3 -13.62 5.19 7.21
C PHE A 3 -12.98 4.66 5.91
N ALA A 4 -11.65 4.74 5.77
CA ALA A 4 -10.95 4.22 4.60
C ALA A 4 -11.17 2.70 4.45
N PHE A 5 -11.03 1.95 5.55
CA PHE A 5 -11.24 0.51 5.53
C PHE A 5 -12.64 0.12 5.05
N LYS A 6 -13.69 0.78 5.58
CA LYS A 6 -15.09 0.54 5.17
C LYS A 6 -15.33 0.82 3.68
N ASN A 7 -14.58 1.73 3.05
CA ASN A 7 -14.70 2.02 1.63
C ASN A 7 -13.90 1.06 0.72
N PHE A 8 -12.80 0.50 1.21
CA PHE A 8 -11.89 -0.33 0.40
C PHE A 8 -12.04 -1.84 0.66
N TYR A 9 -12.80 -2.24 1.67
CA TYR A 9 -13.06 -3.63 2.01
C TYR A 9 -14.45 -4.05 1.54
N ASN A 10 -14.52 -4.99 0.59
CA ASN A 10 -15.77 -5.52 0.06
C ASN A 10 -15.67 -7.05 -0.06
N THR A 11 -16.56 -7.78 0.62
CA THR A 11 -16.57 -9.25 0.59
C THR A 11 -16.90 -9.84 -0.78
N LYS A 12 -17.48 -9.04 -1.69
CA LYS A 12 -17.76 -9.43 -3.07
C LYS A 12 -16.53 -9.35 -3.99
N SER A 13 -15.45 -8.69 -3.57
CA SER A 13 -14.22 -8.55 -4.38
C SER A 13 -13.28 -9.75 -4.24
N ALA A 14 -13.81 -10.94 -3.94
CA ALA A 14 -13.03 -12.16 -3.70
C ALA A 14 -12.24 -12.61 -4.94
N GLY A 15 -12.81 -12.37 -6.13
CA GLY A 15 -12.18 -12.68 -7.41
C GLY A 15 -11.31 -11.55 -7.96
N ASP A 16 -11.36 -10.36 -7.35
CA ASP A 16 -10.56 -9.22 -7.78
C ASP A 16 -9.16 -9.31 -7.19
N LYS A 17 -8.15 -8.84 -7.93
CA LYS A 17 -6.77 -8.76 -7.43
C LYS A 17 -6.53 -7.44 -6.72
N CYS A 18 -5.62 -7.45 -5.74
CA CYS A 18 -5.15 -6.26 -5.02
C CYS A 18 -6.23 -5.52 -4.19
N THR A 19 -7.30 -6.20 -3.82
CA THR A 19 -8.34 -5.67 -2.92
C THR A 19 -8.09 -6.12 -1.48
N LEU A 20 -8.54 -5.33 -0.50
CA LEU A 20 -8.38 -5.70 0.91
C LEU A 20 -9.00 -7.07 1.24
N TYR A 21 -10.07 -7.46 0.55
CA TYR A 21 -10.70 -8.76 0.77
C TYR A 21 -9.93 -9.92 0.11
N SER A 22 -9.44 -9.73 -1.11
CA SER A 22 -8.60 -10.74 -1.78
C SER A 22 -7.33 -10.99 -1.00
N ASP A 23 -6.67 -9.92 -0.54
CA ASP A 23 -5.39 -9.98 0.15
C ASP A 23 -5.57 -10.62 1.53
N ARG A 24 -6.65 -10.27 2.24
CA ARG A 24 -7.07 -10.92 3.48
C ARG A 24 -7.22 -12.43 3.33
N ASN A 25 -7.78 -12.89 2.22
CA ASN A 25 -7.94 -14.33 1.94
C ASN A 25 -6.59 -14.98 1.59
N LEU A 26 -5.77 -14.31 0.79
CA LEU A 26 -4.44 -14.78 0.38
C LEU A 26 -3.53 -15.05 1.59
N ILE A 27 -3.51 -14.15 2.57
CA ILE A 27 -2.69 -14.31 3.80
C ILE A 27 -3.46 -14.99 4.95
N ASN A 28 -4.63 -15.56 4.67
CA ASN A 28 -5.48 -16.28 5.61
C ASN A 28 -5.84 -15.49 6.89
N ARG A 29 -6.05 -14.17 6.79
CA ARG A 29 -6.43 -13.27 7.90
C ARG A 29 -7.93 -13.30 8.20
N ARG A 30 -8.45 -14.48 8.55
CA ARG A 30 -9.91 -14.71 8.73
C ARG A 30 -10.56 -13.88 9.85
N ASN A 31 -9.77 -13.38 10.80
CA ASN A 31 -10.23 -12.52 11.88
C ASN A 31 -10.52 -11.07 11.48
N VAL A 32 -10.15 -10.67 10.26
CA VAL A 32 -10.57 -9.40 9.65
C VAL A 32 -12.00 -9.55 9.15
N ARG A 33 -12.85 -8.58 9.50
CA ARG A 33 -14.29 -8.57 9.23
C ARG A 33 -14.69 -7.29 8.50
N GLU A 34 -15.81 -7.36 7.79
CA GLU A 34 -16.45 -6.19 7.16
C GLU A 34 -16.93 -5.19 8.19
N ASP A 35 -17.56 -5.68 9.26
CA ASP A 35 -17.84 -4.89 10.45
C ASP A 35 -16.54 -4.65 11.24
N VAL A 36 -15.96 -3.48 11.03
CA VAL A 36 -14.72 -3.04 11.70
C VAL A 36 -14.94 -2.85 13.19
N ASP A 37 -16.12 -2.44 13.63
CA ASP A 37 -16.42 -2.17 15.04
C ASP A 37 -16.39 -3.47 15.86
N ALA A 38 -16.80 -4.59 15.24
CA ALA A 38 -16.68 -5.92 15.83
C ALA A 38 -15.25 -6.51 15.81
N ALA A 39 -14.31 -5.92 15.07
CA ALA A 39 -12.96 -6.46 14.87
C ALA A 39 -11.89 -5.36 14.71
N VAL A 40 -11.96 -4.31 15.54
CA VAL A 40 -11.15 -3.08 15.40
C VAL A 40 -9.65 -3.38 15.33
N ASN A 41 -9.13 -4.16 16.27
CA ASN A 41 -7.70 -4.47 16.35
C ASN A 41 -7.20 -5.32 15.15
N PRO A 42 -7.86 -6.43 14.77
CA PRO A 42 -7.55 -7.15 13.54
C PRO A 42 -7.55 -6.27 12.28
N CYS A 43 -8.61 -5.48 12.07
CA CYS A 43 -8.74 -4.64 10.87
C CYS A 43 -7.66 -3.54 10.85
N ARG A 44 -7.35 -2.92 11.99
CA ARG A 44 -6.26 -1.94 12.11
C ARG A 44 -4.90 -2.54 11.75
N LYS A 45 -4.55 -3.69 12.31
CA LYS A 45 -3.27 -4.36 12.03
C LYS A 45 -3.18 -4.81 10.57
N PHE A 46 -4.28 -5.29 10.00
CA PHE A 46 -4.33 -5.70 8.61
C PHE A 46 -4.17 -4.49 7.66
N PHE A 47 -4.89 -3.40 7.91
CA PHE A 47 -4.74 -2.19 7.10
C PHE A 47 -3.33 -1.60 7.12
N ASP A 48 -2.69 -1.58 8.29
CA ASP A 48 -1.29 -1.13 8.42
C ASP A 48 -0.33 -2.01 7.61
N LEU A 49 -0.52 -3.33 7.62
CA LEU A 49 0.24 -4.26 6.79
C LEU A 49 0.04 -3.99 5.30
N GLU A 50 -1.21 -3.85 4.88
CA GLU A 50 -1.60 -3.62 3.48
C GLU A 50 -1.02 -2.31 2.90
N VAL A 51 -0.99 -1.25 3.70
CA VAL A 51 -0.38 0.03 3.31
C VAL A 51 1.14 -0.10 3.20
N LYS A 52 1.78 -0.74 4.18
CA LYS A 52 3.24 -0.96 4.17
C LYS A 52 3.67 -1.84 3.00
N ALA A 53 2.94 -2.92 2.74
CA ALA A 53 3.24 -3.83 1.64
C ALA A 53 3.14 -3.12 0.28
N ARG A 54 2.08 -2.32 0.05
CA ARG A 54 1.95 -1.52 -1.17
C ARG A 54 3.06 -0.48 -1.30
N LEU A 55 3.39 0.23 -0.22
CA LEU A 55 4.49 1.20 -0.22
C LEU A 55 5.83 0.55 -0.59
N MET A 56 6.14 -0.61 0.01
CA MET A 56 7.34 -1.37 -0.30
C MET A 56 7.34 -1.90 -1.74
N ALA A 57 6.21 -2.43 -2.22
CA ALA A 57 6.10 -2.91 -3.60
C ALA A 57 6.28 -1.78 -4.62
N SER A 58 5.70 -0.61 -4.37
CA SER A 58 5.94 0.59 -5.18
C SER A 58 7.41 1.00 -5.13
N ALA A 59 8.02 1.04 -3.94
CA ALA A 59 9.43 1.39 -3.82
C ALA A 59 10.34 0.41 -4.58
N ILE A 60 10.12 -0.90 -4.46
CA ILE A 60 10.85 -1.94 -5.20
C ILE A 60 10.69 -1.73 -6.70
N HIS A 61 9.46 -1.48 -7.17
CA HIS A 61 9.16 -1.23 -8.57
C HIS A 61 9.90 -0.01 -9.11
N GLU A 62 9.78 1.13 -8.43
CA GLU A 62 10.49 2.35 -8.80
C GLU A 62 12.01 2.07 -8.80
N LEU A 63 12.53 1.40 -7.75
CA LEU A 63 13.96 1.11 -7.56
C LEU A 63 14.57 0.20 -8.62
N GLY A 64 13.74 -0.29 -9.56
CA GLY A 64 14.15 -1.27 -10.57
C GLY A 64 14.58 -2.59 -9.93
N MET A 65 14.10 -2.87 -8.72
CA MET A 65 14.43 -4.06 -7.94
C MET A 65 13.46 -5.19 -8.29
N SER A 66 13.96 -6.43 -8.34
CA SER A 66 13.10 -7.62 -8.54
C SER A 66 12.39 -8.06 -7.27
N ASP A 67 13.03 -7.85 -6.13
CA ASP A 67 12.55 -8.26 -4.81
C ASP A 67 13.25 -7.43 -3.72
N ILE A 68 12.86 -7.66 -2.46
CA ILE A 68 13.33 -6.88 -1.31
C ILE A 68 14.82 -7.10 -0.98
N SER A 69 15.44 -8.18 -1.47
CA SER A 69 16.85 -8.49 -1.24
C SER A 69 17.76 -7.98 -2.35
N ASP A 70 17.18 -7.47 -3.43
CA ASP A 70 17.90 -6.87 -4.55
C ASP A 70 18.52 -5.51 -4.17
N SER A 71 19.41 -5.01 -5.00
CA SER A 71 19.93 -3.64 -4.88
C SER A 71 19.26 -2.73 -5.91
N PRO A 72 19.06 -1.44 -5.62
CA PRO A 72 18.52 -0.49 -6.59
C PRO A 72 19.32 -0.49 -7.90
N LYS A 73 18.63 -0.62 -9.04
CA LYS A 73 19.26 -0.74 -10.38
C LYS A 73 19.05 0.50 -11.26
N GLY A 74 18.11 1.38 -10.90
CA GLY A 74 17.83 2.62 -11.62
C GLY A 74 18.64 3.82 -11.10
N GLU A 75 18.82 4.84 -11.95
CA GLU A 75 19.20 6.17 -11.46
C GLU A 75 18.02 6.79 -10.73
N PHE A 76 18.12 6.83 -9.40
CA PHE A 76 17.13 7.45 -8.56
C PHE A 76 17.32 8.96 -8.54
N TYR A 77 16.52 9.67 -9.32
CA TYR A 77 16.38 11.10 -9.14
C TYR A 77 15.59 11.36 -7.86
N GLN A 78 16.31 11.53 -6.76
CA GLN A 78 15.76 12.18 -5.58
C GLN A 78 15.89 13.69 -5.81
N PRO A 79 14.81 14.42 -6.12
CA PRO A 79 14.89 15.87 -6.05
C PRO A 79 15.33 16.25 -4.64
N ASN A 80 16.23 17.22 -4.52
CA ASN A 80 16.59 17.76 -3.21
C ASN A 80 15.38 18.54 -2.66
N LEU A 81 14.36 17.83 -2.15
CA LEU A 81 13.06 18.38 -1.77
C LEU A 81 13.11 19.60 -0.83
N PRO A 82 14.09 19.75 0.09
CA PRO A 82 14.24 20.97 0.88
C PRO A 82 14.54 22.20 0.03
N GLU A 83 15.34 22.05 -1.03
CA GLU A 83 15.81 23.13 -1.92
C GLU A 83 15.01 23.22 -3.23
N ALA A 84 14.24 22.18 -3.55
CA ALA A 84 13.44 22.12 -4.76
C ALA A 84 12.33 23.18 -4.75
N SER A 85 12.19 23.87 -5.88
CA SER A 85 11.12 24.82 -6.14
C SER A 85 9.76 24.14 -6.05
N ASN A 86 8.71 24.94 -5.82
CA ASN A 86 7.34 24.44 -5.81
C ASN A 86 6.91 23.79 -7.16
N MET A 87 7.60 24.14 -8.25
CA MET A 87 7.34 23.59 -9.58
C MET A 87 7.95 22.19 -9.71
N GLU A 88 9.21 22.01 -9.30
CA GLU A 88 9.89 20.71 -9.29
C GLU A 88 9.18 19.71 -8.36
N LYS A 89 8.70 20.17 -7.20
CA LYS A 89 7.86 19.37 -6.30
C LYS A 89 6.57 18.88 -6.97
N LYS A 90 5.91 19.76 -7.74
CA LYS A 90 4.68 19.41 -8.46
C LYS A 90 4.93 18.49 -9.65
N GLU A 91 6.04 18.64 -10.36
CA GLU A 91 6.43 17.74 -11.45
C GLU A 91 6.78 16.35 -10.92
N TYR A 92 7.50 16.27 -9.80
CA TYR A 92 7.81 14.99 -9.16
C TYR A 92 6.53 14.22 -8.74
N LEU A 93 5.55 14.92 -8.17
CA LEU A 93 4.26 14.31 -7.77
C LEU A 93 3.35 13.92 -8.96
N ARG A 94 3.69 14.30 -10.19
CA ARG A 94 2.90 14.03 -11.40
C ARG A 94 3.42 12.85 -12.22
N LYS A 95 4.65 12.41 -11.98
CA LYS A 95 5.17 11.14 -12.52
C LYS A 95 4.60 10.00 -11.69
#